data_AF-A0A2N1V8K5-F1
#
_entry.id   AF-A0A2N1V8K5-F1
#
_cell.length_a   1.000
_cell.length_b   1.000
_cell.length_c   1.000
_cell.angle_alpha   90.00
_cell.angle_beta   90.00
_cell.angle_gamma   90.00
#
_symmetry.space_group_name_H-M   'P 1'
#
loop_
_entity.id
_entity.type
_entity.pdbx_description
1 polymer ?
#
loop_
_entity_poly.entity_id
_entity_poly.type
_entity_poly.pdbx_seq_one_letter_code
_entity_poly.pdbx_strand_id
1 'polypeptide(L)'
;MKYIIFLLFIALSTSAIAQFRIDYPTGGEKLQAGSEVVIWWRDYMFYGDEMARVEFSPNNGKDWTILDPYSANDRYKWTVPNIISDSCLVKATQITDIQYKPPVLWSKSYGGKINSMNPTTDGGFIAVGDKDGNGWVMKLDSIGEIVWTKSYGTN
;
A
#
# COMPACT_ATOMS: atom_id res chain seq x y z
N MET A 1 -17.08 -30.17 -11.02
CA MET A 1 -16.97 -29.31 -12.22
C MET A 1 -16.73 -27.89 -11.74
N LYS A 2 -15.54 -27.32 -11.98
CA LYS A 2 -15.18 -25.97 -11.53
C LYS A 2 -15.06 -25.10 -12.78
N TYR A 3 -16.07 -24.29 -13.06
CA TYR A 3 -16.08 -23.39 -14.22
C TYR A 3 -16.21 -21.94 -13.72
N ILE A 4 -15.22 -21.12 -14.06
CA ILE A 4 -15.24 -20.07 -15.10
C ILE A 4 -15.90 -18.82 -14.58
N ILE A 5 -15.04 -17.88 -14.20
CA ILE A 5 -15.39 -16.48 -14.05
C ILE A 5 -15.12 -15.80 -15.40
N PHE A 6 -16.15 -15.20 -16.01
CA PHE A 6 -15.99 -14.26 -17.11
C PHE A 6 -15.79 -12.89 -16.47
N LEU A 7 -14.65 -12.25 -16.74
CA LEU A 7 -14.36 -10.92 -16.21
C LEU A 7 -14.44 -9.87 -17.31
N LEU A 8 -14.99 -8.72 -16.98
CA LEU A 8 -14.80 -7.47 -17.71
C LEU A 8 -14.00 -6.55 -16.80
N PHE A 9 -12.88 -6.04 -17.29
CA PHE A 9 -11.98 -5.21 -16.49
C PHE A 9 -12.14 -3.76 -16.93
N ILE A 10 -12.51 -2.90 -15.99
CA ILE A 10 -12.71 -1.47 -16.24
C ILE A 10 -11.56 -0.74 -15.57
N ALA A 11 -10.94 0.14 -16.33
CA ALA A 11 -9.97 1.09 -15.81
C ALA A 11 -10.54 2.50 -15.99
N LEU A 12 -10.47 3.31 -14.94
CA LEU A 12 -10.97 4.68 -14.94
C LEU A 12 -9.80 5.60 -14.61
N SER A 13 -9.48 6.50 -15.55
CA SER A 13 -8.60 7.64 -15.28
C SER A 13 -9.44 8.88 -14.97
N THR A 14 -8.94 9.72 -14.07
CA THR A 14 -9.50 11.04 -13.78
C THR A 14 -8.78 12.15 -14.57
N SER A 15 -7.63 11.82 -15.18
CA SER A 15 -6.83 12.73 -16.00
C SER A 15 -7.11 12.53 -17.49
N ALA A 16 -7.34 13.63 -18.21
CA ALA A 16 -7.70 13.64 -19.63
C ALA A 16 -6.55 13.29 -20.60
N ILE A 17 -5.32 13.06 -20.10
CA ILE A 17 -4.11 12.88 -20.94
C ILE A 17 -3.38 11.54 -20.71
N ALA A 18 -3.77 10.72 -19.73
CA ALA A 18 -3.15 9.41 -19.48
C ALA A 18 -4.18 8.26 -19.56
N GLN A 19 -3.93 7.28 -20.43
CA GLN A 19 -4.75 6.07 -20.51
C GLN A 19 -4.32 5.08 -19.42
N PHE A 20 -4.81 5.27 -18.20
CA PHE A 20 -4.71 4.25 -17.16
C PHE A 20 -5.57 3.05 -17.59
N ARG A 21 -4.93 1.90 -17.86
CA ARG A 21 -5.65 0.67 -18.22
C ARG A 21 -5.03 -0.57 -17.65
N ILE A 22 -5.87 -1.54 -17.29
CA ILE A 22 -5.43 -2.89 -16.97
C ILE A 22 -4.95 -3.55 -18.27
N ASP A 23 -3.72 -4.05 -18.26
CA ASP A 23 -3.13 -4.79 -19.39
C ASP A 23 -3.28 -6.31 -19.20
N TYR A 24 -3.48 -6.79 -17.97
CA TYR A 24 -3.93 -8.15 -17.71
C TYR A 24 -4.54 -8.30 -16.30
N PRO A 25 -5.61 -9.10 -16.15
CA PRO A 25 -6.42 -9.66 -17.23
C PRO A 25 -7.29 -8.57 -17.89
N THR A 26 -7.64 -8.73 -19.16
CA THR A 26 -8.31 -7.68 -19.98
C THR A 26 -9.78 -7.95 -20.22
N GLY A 27 -10.21 -9.19 -20.01
CA GLY A 27 -11.60 -9.61 -20.04
C GLY A 27 -11.81 -10.82 -20.95
N GLY A 28 -12.69 -11.72 -20.51
CA GLY A 28 -12.96 -13.00 -21.19
C GLY A 28 -12.02 -14.15 -20.85
N GLU A 29 -11.03 -13.94 -19.98
CA GLU A 29 -10.16 -15.01 -19.48
C GLU A 29 -10.90 -15.94 -18.52
N LYS A 30 -10.56 -17.23 -18.55
CA LYS A 30 -11.06 -18.24 -17.61
C LYS A 30 -10.01 -18.47 -16.53
N LEU A 31 -10.20 -17.87 -15.37
CA LEU A 31 -9.27 -18.02 -14.24
C LEU A 31 -9.69 -19.19 -13.35
N GLN A 32 -8.71 -20.00 -12.93
CA GLN A 32 -8.96 -21.16 -12.08
C GLN A 32 -9.10 -20.71 -10.62
N ALA A 33 -10.18 -21.11 -9.96
CA ALA A 33 -10.35 -20.88 -8.53
C ALA A 33 -9.15 -21.41 -7.72
N GLY A 34 -8.61 -20.56 -6.85
CA GLY A 34 -7.43 -20.85 -6.02
C GLY A 34 -6.08 -20.69 -6.73
N SER A 35 -6.04 -20.36 -8.02
CA SER A 35 -4.78 -20.02 -8.68
C SER A 35 -4.34 -18.60 -8.31
N GLU A 36 -3.03 -18.36 -8.32
CA GLU A 36 -2.48 -17.01 -8.26
C GLU A 36 -2.44 -16.38 -9.65
N VAL A 37 -2.90 -15.14 -9.75
CA VAL A 37 -2.93 -14.33 -10.96
C VAL A 37 -2.33 -12.97 -10.63
N VAL A 38 -1.48 -12.44 -11.50
CA VAL A 38 -0.94 -11.09 -11.36
C VAL A 38 -1.81 -10.15 -12.17
N ILE A 39 -2.55 -9.27 -11.50
CA ILE A 39 -3.22 -8.15 -12.15
C ILE A 39 -2.17 -7.08 -12.38
N TRP A 40 -2.00 -6.60 -13.60
CA TRP A 40 -1.08 -5.50 -13.87
C TRP A 40 -1.68 -4.52 -14.86
N TRP A 41 -1.28 -3.26 -14.71
CA TRP A 41 -1.79 -2.13 -15.45
C TRP A 41 -0.64 -1.32 -16.00
N ARG A 42 -0.91 -0.62 -17.10
CA ARG A 42 0.02 0.33 -17.66
C ARG A 42 -0.43 1.73 -17.28
N ASP A 43 0.50 2.49 -16.71
CA ASP A 43 0.44 3.94 -16.72
C ASP A 43 1.66 4.46 -17.46
N TYR A 44 1.44 5.50 -18.27
CA TYR A 44 2.48 6.10 -19.09
C TYR A 44 3.35 7.06 -18.26
N MET A 45 2.96 7.40 -17.02
CA MET A 45 3.61 8.43 -16.19
C MET A 45 3.62 8.12 -14.69
N PHE A 46 3.90 6.87 -14.25
CA PHE A 46 4.11 6.60 -12.82
C PHE A 46 5.31 7.40 -12.27
N TYR A 47 5.04 8.59 -11.73
CA TYR A 47 5.94 9.22 -10.79
C TYR A 47 5.76 8.51 -9.44
N GLY A 48 6.86 8.21 -8.75
CA GLY A 48 6.98 7.17 -7.70
C GLY A 48 6.05 7.22 -6.48
N ASP A 49 5.06 8.11 -6.45
CA ASP A 49 4.06 8.27 -5.39
C ASP A 49 2.61 7.97 -5.86
N GLU A 50 2.41 7.62 -7.13
CA GLU A 50 1.09 7.25 -7.66
C GLU A 50 0.71 5.81 -7.29
N MET A 51 -0.50 5.62 -6.77
CA MET A 51 -1.02 4.32 -6.34
C MET A 51 -2.30 3.97 -7.09
N ALA A 52 -2.59 2.67 -7.20
CA ALA A 52 -3.88 2.19 -7.70
C ALA A 52 -4.66 1.46 -6.60
N ARG A 53 -5.96 1.72 -6.53
CA ARG A 53 -6.89 0.89 -5.76
C ARG A 53 -7.35 -0.28 -6.62
N VAL A 54 -7.21 -1.50 -6.14
CA VAL A 54 -7.67 -2.74 -6.78
C VAL A 54 -8.93 -3.23 -6.09
N GLU A 55 -9.99 -3.43 -6.86
CA GLU A 55 -11.30 -3.87 -6.39
C GLU A 55 -11.79 -5.08 -7.20
N PHE A 56 -12.53 -5.96 -6.55
CA PHE A 56 -13.15 -7.14 -7.14
C PHE A 56 -14.66 -7.15 -6.90
N SER A 57 -15.43 -7.48 -7.93
CA SER A 57 -16.86 -7.69 -7.84
C SER A 57 -17.19 -9.13 -8.26
N PRO A 58 -17.95 -9.89 -7.47
CA PRO A 58 -18.43 -11.21 -7.89
C PRO A 58 -19.72 -11.15 -8.71
N ASN A 59 -20.34 -9.98 -8.89
CA ASN A 59 -21.73 -9.86 -9.32
C ASN A 59 -21.98 -8.69 -10.29
N ASN A 60 -21.15 -8.61 -11.33
CA ASN A 60 -21.24 -7.63 -12.41
C ASN A 60 -21.22 -6.18 -11.92
N GLY A 61 -20.44 -5.90 -10.88
CA GLY A 61 -20.24 -4.55 -10.36
C GLY A 61 -21.33 -4.05 -9.42
N LYS A 62 -22.26 -4.90 -8.98
CA LYS A 62 -23.27 -4.53 -7.97
C LYS A 62 -22.64 -4.33 -6.59
N ASP A 63 -21.74 -5.25 -6.21
CA ASP A 63 -20.95 -5.18 -4.98
C ASP A 63 -19.46 -5.23 -5.31
N TRP A 64 -18.66 -4.42 -4.61
CA TRP A 64 -17.20 -4.36 -4.77
C TRP A 64 -16.51 -4.61 -3.44
N THR A 65 -15.52 -5.49 -3.46
CA THR A 65 -14.59 -5.75 -2.36
C THR A 65 -13.24 -5.11 -2.70
N ILE A 66 -12.67 -4.35 -1.76
CA ILE A 66 -11.32 -3.81 -1.92
C ILE A 66 -10.32 -4.95 -1.69
N LEU A 67 -9.52 -5.25 -2.72
CA LEU A 67 -8.44 -6.23 -2.66
C LEU A 67 -7.14 -5.58 -2.17
N ASP A 68 -6.86 -4.38 -2.68
CA ASP A 68 -5.74 -3.55 -2.27
C ASP A 68 -6.16 -2.08 -2.36
N PRO A 69 -6.24 -1.35 -1.23
CA PRO A 69 -6.57 0.06 -1.26
C PRO A 69 -5.46 0.92 -1.86
N TYR A 70 -4.20 0.47 -1.85
CA TYR A 70 -3.00 1.28 -2.14
C TYR A 70 -1.89 0.46 -2.79
N SER A 71 -2.13 -0.09 -3.98
CA SER A 71 -1.11 -0.83 -4.72
C SER A 71 -0.06 0.14 -5.26
N ALA A 72 1.14 0.10 -4.65
CA ALA A 72 2.27 0.99 -4.95
C ALA A 72 3.06 0.63 -6.22
N ASN A 73 2.72 -0.48 -6.88
CA ASN A 73 3.37 -0.93 -8.11
C ASN A 73 2.40 -0.94 -9.28
N ASP A 74 2.92 -1.17 -10.48
CA ASP A 74 2.17 -1.46 -11.70
C ASP A 74 1.43 -2.82 -11.67
N ARG A 75 1.49 -3.54 -10.55
CA ARG A 75 1.00 -4.91 -10.41
C ARG A 75 0.52 -5.26 -9.01
N TYR A 76 -0.49 -6.12 -8.93
CA TYR A 76 -1.03 -6.72 -7.72
C TYR A 76 -1.15 -8.24 -7.87
N LYS A 77 -0.63 -8.99 -6.89
CA LYS A 77 -0.73 -10.45 -6.89
C LYS A 77 -2.04 -10.87 -6.21
N TRP A 78 -2.91 -11.51 -6.97
CA TRP A 78 -4.26 -11.87 -6.56
C TRP A 78 -4.43 -13.39 -6.49
N THR A 79 -5.06 -13.89 -5.43
CA THR A 79 -5.54 -15.28 -5.38
C THR A 79 -6.99 -15.31 -5.82
N VAL A 80 -7.29 -16.04 -6.90
CA VAL A 80 -8.63 -16.12 -7.47
C VAL A 80 -9.57 -16.76 -6.44
N PRO A 81 -10.63 -16.08 -5.98
CA PRO A 81 -11.51 -16.60 -4.96
C PRO A 81 -12.28 -17.83 -5.47
N ASN A 82 -12.51 -18.78 -4.58
CA ASN A 82 -13.26 -19.99 -4.91
C ASN A 82 -14.76 -19.76 -4.85
N ILE A 83 -15.26 -18.94 -5.78
CA ILE A 83 -16.68 -18.65 -5.95
C ILE A 83 -17.15 -19.12 -7.32
N ILE A 84 -18.44 -19.44 -7.42
CA ILE A 84 -19.10 -19.74 -8.68
C ILE A 84 -19.79 -18.45 -9.13
N SER A 85 -19.22 -17.78 -10.13
CA SER A 85 -19.81 -16.61 -10.77
C SER A 85 -19.31 -16.53 -12.20
N ASP A 86 -20.17 -16.17 -13.14
CA ASP A 86 -19.87 -15.99 -14.55
C ASP A 86 -19.73 -14.50 -14.94
N SER A 87 -19.77 -13.60 -13.95
CA SER A 87 -19.90 -12.16 -14.19
C SER A 87 -19.05 -11.34 -13.21
N CYS A 88 -17.89 -11.84 -12.82
CA CYS A 88 -17.05 -11.05 -11.93
C CYS A 88 -16.46 -9.85 -12.67
N LEU A 89 -16.06 -8.82 -11.94
CA LEU A 89 -15.28 -7.70 -12.46
C LEU A 89 -14.06 -7.51 -11.57
N VAL A 90 -12.97 -7.02 -12.13
CA VAL A 90 -11.89 -6.41 -11.35
C VAL A 90 -11.64 -5.05 -11.95
N LYS A 91 -11.38 -4.10 -11.08
CA LYS A 91 -11.19 -2.70 -11.43
C LYS A 91 -9.95 -2.22 -10.71
N ALA A 92 -9.10 -1.52 -11.44
CA ALA A 92 -8.02 -0.72 -10.89
C ALA A 92 -8.41 0.74 -11.08
N THR A 93 -8.22 1.57 -10.06
CA THR A 93 -8.53 3.00 -10.11
C THR A 93 -7.30 3.76 -9.66
N GLN A 94 -6.80 4.66 -10.52
CA GLN A 94 -5.69 5.55 -10.17
C GLN A 94 -6.11 6.46 -9.01
N ILE A 95 -5.25 6.58 -8.01
CA ILE A 95 -5.45 7.47 -6.86
C ILE A 95 -4.61 8.73 -7.15
N THR A 96 -5.24 9.72 -7.77
CA THR A 96 -4.59 10.99 -8.17
C THR A 96 -4.65 12.06 -7.08
N ASP A 97 -5.56 11.93 -6.12
CA ASP A 97 -5.60 12.81 -4.96
C ASP A 97 -4.67 12.25 -3.88
N ILE A 98 -3.45 12.78 -3.82
CA ILE A 98 -2.46 12.53 -2.75
C ILE A 98 -2.86 13.13 -1.39
N GLN A 99 -4.14 13.09 -1.01
CA GLN A 99 -4.54 13.09 0.41
C GLN A 99 -4.27 11.72 1.05
N TYR A 100 -3.27 10.98 0.58
CA TYR A 100 -2.83 9.72 1.15
C TYR A 100 -1.67 9.99 2.10
N LYS A 101 -2.01 10.20 3.38
CA LYS A 101 -1.06 10.03 4.46
C LYS A 101 -0.94 8.52 4.70
N PRO A 102 0.21 7.88 4.43
CA PRO A 102 0.37 6.46 4.74
C PRO A 102 -0.01 6.23 6.21
N PRO A 103 -0.60 5.07 6.56
CA PRO A 103 -1.00 4.80 7.93
C PRO A 103 0.23 4.96 8.83
N VAL A 104 0.14 5.90 9.77
CA VAL A 104 1.17 6.10 10.78
C VAL A 104 1.14 4.86 11.67
N LEU A 105 2.13 3.98 11.50
CA LEU A 105 2.24 2.74 12.27
C LEU A 105 2.32 3.04 13.78
N TRP A 106 3.04 4.10 14.14
CA TRP A 106 3.06 4.65 15.49
C TRP A 106 3.52 6.12 15.47
N SER A 107 3.11 6.87 16.48
CA SER A 107 3.62 8.21 16.77
C SER A 107 3.70 8.39 18.29
N LYS A 108 4.87 8.80 18.78
CA LYS A 108 5.16 8.96 20.21
C LYS A 108 5.97 10.24 20.42
N SER A 109 5.73 10.89 21.55
CA SER A 109 6.52 12.04 22.01
C SER A 109 7.29 11.65 23.26
N TYR A 110 8.55 12.08 23.32
CA TYR A 110 9.49 11.67 24.37
C TYR A 110 10.06 12.87 25.17
N GLY A 111 9.48 14.06 24.97
CA GLY A 111 9.80 15.27 25.75
C GLY A 111 11.14 15.92 25.44
N GLY A 112 11.69 15.71 24.25
CA GLY A 112 12.92 16.34 23.77
C GLY A 112 12.84 16.67 22.28
N LYS A 113 13.83 17.40 21.77
CA LYS A 113 13.96 17.69 20.33
C LYS A 113 14.87 16.64 19.70
N ILE A 114 14.40 15.97 18.65
CA ILE A 114 15.23 15.05 17.86
C ILE A 114 15.77 15.79 16.64
N ASN A 115 17.08 15.82 16.50
CA ASN A 115 17.77 16.46 15.37
C ASN A 115 18.10 15.45 14.26
N SER A 116 18.32 14.19 14.62
CA SER A 116 18.59 13.12 13.66
C SER A 116 18.14 11.77 14.23
N MET A 117 17.70 10.88 13.35
CA MET A 117 17.34 9.51 13.70
C MET A 117 17.76 8.56 12.59
N ASN A 118 18.17 7.33 12.96
CA ASN A 118 18.55 6.28 12.02
C ASN A 118 18.03 4.92 12.51
N PRO A 119 17.68 3.98 11.61
CA PRO A 119 17.37 2.62 11.98
C PRO A 119 18.61 1.89 12.51
N THR A 120 18.39 0.86 13.34
CA THR A 120 19.45 -0.03 13.84
C THR A 120 19.29 -1.43 13.27
N THR A 121 20.39 -2.20 13.22
CA THR A 121 20.42 -3.55 12.63
C THR A 121 19.58 -4.58 13.38
N ASP A 122 19.19 -4.28 14.63
CA ASP A 122 18.29 -5.08 15.45
C ASP A 122 16.81 -4.68 15.30
N GLY A 123 16.47 -3.87 14.28
CA GLY A 123 15.10 -3.52 13.93
C GLY A 123 14.51 -2.36 14.74
N GLY A 124 15.32 -1.69 15.54
CA GLY A 124 14.95 -0.49 16.28
C GLY A 124 15.39 0.80 15.58
N PHE A 125 15.43 1.88 16.36
CA PHE A 125 15.89 3.19 15.92
C PHE A 125 16.81 3.83 16.96
N ILE A 126 17.81 4.57 16.50
CA ILE A 126 18.61 5.47 17.33
C ILE A 126 18.26 6.90 16.96
N ALA A 127 18.00 7.74 17.96
CA ALA A 127 17.71 9.15 17.79
C ALA A 127 18.66 9.98 18.65
N VAL A 128 19.12 11.11 18.10
CA VAL A 128 19.99 12.06 18.78
C VAL A 128 19.39 13.46 18.72
N GLY A 129 19.59 14.22 19.78
CA GLY A 129 19.03 15.56 19.87
C GLY A 129 19.34 16.25 21.18
N ASP A 130 18.38 17.03 21.65
CA ASP A 130 18.48 17.83 22.86
C ASP A 130 17.33 17.51 23.81
N LYS A 131 17.65 17.43 25.10
CA LYS A 131 16.68 17.36 26.17
C LYS A 131 17.18 18.19 27.35
N ASP A 132 16.39 19.19 27.73
CA ASP A 132 16.69 20.11 28.84
C ASP A 132 18.04 20.83 28.69
N GLY A 133 18.45 21.14 27.45
CA GLY A 133 19.74 21.79 27.16
C GLY A 133 20.95 20.86 27.18
N ASN A 134 20.72 19.55 27.35
CA ASN A 134 21.75 18.52 27.34
C ASN A 134 21.64 17.68 26.05
N GLY A 135 22.79 17.28 25.49
CA GLY A 135 22.83 16.35 24.35
C GLY A 135 22.18 15.03 24.73
N TRP A 136 21.17 14.61 24.00
CA TRP A 136 20.32 13.47 24.35
C TRP A 136 20.35 12.41 23.27
N VAL A 137 20.56 11.16 23.68
CA VAL A 137 20.58 9.98 22.82
C VAL A 137 19.54 8.99 23.31
N MET A 138 18.74 8.46 22.40
CA MET A 138 17.67 7.52 22.71
C MET A 138 17.70 6.35 21.73
N LYS A 139 17.60 5.13 22.26
CA LYS A 139 17.32 3.93 21.46
C LYS A 139 15.88 3.50 21.65
N LEU A 140 15.23 3.21 20.54
CA LEU A 140 13.86 2.71 20.44
C LEU A 140 13.86 1.29 19.86
N ASP A 141 12.86 0.50 20.21
CA ASP A 141 12.56 -0.76 19.51
C ASP A 141 11.75 -0.51 18.21
N SER A 142 11.30 -1.60 17.56
CA SER A 142 10.58 -1.54 16.29
C SER A 142 9.20 -0.88 16.37
N ILE A 143 8.60 -0.81 17.56
CA ILE A 143 7.28 -0.21 17.80
C ILE A 143 7.37 1.16 18.50
N GLY A 144 8.58 1.68 18.69
CA GLY A 144 8.83 2.97 19.31
C GLY A 144 8.83 2.95 20.84
N GLU A 145 9.01 1.82 21.52
CA GLU A 145 9.26 1.85 22.96
C GLU A 145 10.72 2.18 23.27
N ILE A 146 10.94 2.94 24.35
CA ILE A 146 12.29 3.30 24.80
C ILE A 146 13.01 2.05 25.31
N VAL A 147 14.10 1.68 24.66
CA VAL A 147 15.04 0.66 25.15
C VAL A 147 16.00 1.26 26.16
N TRP A 148 16.58 2.43 25.84
CA TRP A 148 17.41 3.20 26.76
C TRP A 148 17.54 4.67 26.34
N THR A 149 17.93 5.52 27.29
CA THR A 149 18.32 6.91 27.03
C THR A 149 19.63 7.26 27.72
N LYS A 150 20.37 8.21 27.15
CA LYS A 150 21.58 8.81 27.74
C LYS A 150 21.57 10.31 27.50
N SER A 151 21.92 11.08 28.51
CA SER A 151 22.09 12.54 28.42
C SER A 151 23.54 12.92 28.68
N TYR A 152 24.01 13.91 27.95
CA TYR A 152 25.38 14.41 27.98
C TYR A 152 25.33 15.93 28.10
N GLY A 153 25.71 16.43 29.26
CA GLY A 153 25.71 17.84 29.59
C GLY A 153 25.61 18.03 31.11
N THR A 154 25.76 19.26 31.57
CA THR A 154 25.94 19.58 33.00
C THR A 154 24.86 20.51 33.56
N ASN A 155 23.76 20.72 32.83
CA ASN A 155 22.64 21.50 33.37
C ASN A 155 21.87 20.70 34.41
#